data_AF-A0A094KI12-F1
#
_entry.id   AF-A0A094KI12-F1
#
_cell.length_a   1.000
_cell.length_b   1.000
_cell.length_c   1.000
_cell.angle_alpha   90.00
_cell.angle_beta   90.00
_cell.angle_gamma   90.00
#
_symmetry.space_group_name_H-M   'P 1'
#
loop_
_entity.id
_entity.type
_entity.pdbx_description
1 polymer ?
#
loop_
_entity_poly.entity_id
_entity_poly.type
_entity_poly.pdbx_seq_one_letter_code
_entity_poly.pdbx_strand_id
1 'polypeptide(L)'
;PVPVQEVKLYKTAREREKYDNMAELFAVVKTLQALEKAYIKDCVSPNEYTAACSRLLVQFKAALKQVQGSEISSIDDFCRRFRLDCPLAMERIKEDRPITIKDDKGNLNRCIADIVSV
;
A
#
# COMPACT_ATOMS: atom_id res chain seq x y z
N PRO A 1 -13.84 -40.19 -14.32
CA PRO A 1 -13.36 -38.81 -14.57
C PRO A 1 -14.20 -37.82 -13.77
N VAL A 2 -13.59 -37.10 -12.82
CA VAL A 2 -14.27 -36.04 -12.05
C VAL A 2 -14.44 -34.85 -12.99
N PRO A 3 -15.65 -34.27 -13.15
CA PRO A 3 -15.81 -33.09 -13.99
C PRO A 3 -14.99 -31.94 -13.40
N VAL A 4 -14.16 -31.32 -14.23
CA VAL A 4 -13.30 -30.20 -13.83
C VAL A 4 -14.21 -28.99 -13.69
N GLN A 5 -14.69 -28.74 -12.47
CA GLN A 5 -15.54 -27.61 -12.16
C GLN A 5 -14.67 -26.39 -11.85
N GLU A 6 -14.99 -25.25 -12.45
CA GLU A 6 -14.26 -24.00 -12.21
C GLU A 6 -14.35 -23.58 -10.73
N VAL A 7 -13.19 -23.32 -10.12
CA VAL A 7 -13.12 -22.90 -8.73
C VAL A 7 -13.34 -21.40 -8.64
N LYS A 8 -14.38 -20.99 -7.89
CA LYS A 8 -14.66 -19.58 -7.63
C LYS A 8 -13.88 -19.08 -6.41
N LEU A 9 -13.37 -17.85 -6.49
CA LEU A 9 -12.66 -17.20 -5.39
C LEU A 9 -13.57 -16.97 -4.17
N TYR A 10 -14.83 -16.64 -4.40
CA TYR A 10 -15.85 -16.41 -3.37
C TYR A 10 -17.16 -17.12 -3.72
N LYS A 11 -17.98 -17.40 -2.69
CA LYS A 11 -19.32 -17.98 -2.79
C LYS A 11 -20.41 -17.07 -2.20
N THR A 12 -20.03 -16.07 -1.41
CA THR A 12 -20.96 -15.14 -0.76
C THR A 12 -20.60 -13.67 -1.02
N ALA A 13 -21.57 -12.76 -0.86
CA ALA A 13 -21.32 -11.33 -0.98
C ALA A 13 -20.28 -10.82 0.03
N ARG A 14 -20.30 -11.37 1.26
CA ARG A 14 -19.32 -11.06 2.32
C ARG A 14 -17.91 -11.52 1.95
N GLU A 15 -17.76 -12.70 1.36
CA GLU A 15 -16.46 -13.17 0.87
C GLU A 15 -15.96 -12.31 -0.29
N ARG A 16 -16.85 -11.91 -1.20
CA ARG A 16 -16.49 -11.00 -2.31
C ARG A 16 -15.93 -9.68 -1.78
N GLU A 17 -16.64 -9.02 -0.88
CA GLU A 17 -16.19 -7.77 -0.26
C GLU A 17 -14.85 -7.94 0.46
N LYS A 18 -14.65 -9.05 1.17
CA LYS A 18 -13.36 -9.37 1.79
C LYS A 18 -12.24 -9.43 0.75
N TYR A 19 -12.44 -10.11 -0.39
CA TYR A 19 -11.43 -10.18 -1.44
C TYR A 19 -11.23 -8.86 -2.16
N ASP A 20 -12.28 -8.05 -2.34
CA ASP A 20 -12.18 -6.71 -2.91
C ASP A 20 -11.28 -5.82 -2.03
N ASN A 21 -11.49 -5.83 -0.70
CA ASN A 21 -10.64 -5.09 0.24
C ASN A 21 -9.19 -5.60 0.24
N MET A 22 -8.98 -6.91 0.15
CA MET A 22 -7.64 -7.50 0.04
C MET A 22 -6.97 -7.11 -1.29
N ALA A 23 -7.72 -7.07 -2.39
CA ALA A 23 -7.22 -6.65 -3.69
C ALA A 23 -6.77 -5.18 -3.67
N GLU A 24 -7.54 -4.31 -2.99
CA GLU A 24 -7.19 -2.90 -2.82
C GLU A 24 -5.89 -2.74 -2.02
N LEU A 25 -5.75 -3.42 -0.88
CA LEU A 25 -4.52 -3.40 -0.09
C LEU A 25 -3.31 -3.89 -0.91
N PHE A 26 -3.48 -4.98 -1.67
CA PHE A 26 -2.44 -5.51 -2.54
C PHE A 26 -2.03 -4.48 -3.60
N ALA A 27 -3.01 -3.84 -4.25
CA ALA A 27 -2.80 -2.85 -5.29
C ALA A 27 -2.06 -1.61 -4.76
N VAL A 28 -2.46 -1.09 -3.60
CA VAL A 28 -1.81 0.08 -2.98
C VAL A 28 -0.35 -0.23 -2.66
N VAL A 29 -0.05 -1.39 -2.06
CA VAL A 29 1.34 -1.77 -1.72
C VAL A 29 2.18 -2.00 -2.98
N LYS A 30 1.64 -2.63 -4.03
CA LYS A 30 2.35 -2.75 -5.32
C LYS A 30 2.58 -1.40 -5.99
N THR A 31 1.63 -0.49 -5.89
CA THR A 31 1.73 0.86 -6.46
C THR A 31 2.81 1.66 -5.73
N LEU A 32 2.86 1.60 -4.40
CA LEU A 32 3.93 2.20 -3.61
C LEU A 32 5.30 1.63 -4.00
N GLN A 33 5.42 0.31 -4.16
CA GLN A 33 6.67 -0.33 -4.61
C GLN A 33 7.10 0.17 -6.00
N ALA A 34 6.15 0.34 -6.92
CA ALA A 34 6.43 0.86 -8.26
C ALA A 34 6.86 2.33 -8.23
N LEU A 35 6.21 3.16 -7.40
CA LEU A 35 6.56 4.56 -7.20
C LEU A 35 7.99 4.70 -6.65
N GLU A 36 8.36 3.90 -5.64
CA GLU A 36 9.73 3.88 -5.10
C GLU A 36 10.76 3.55 -6.19
N LYS A 37 10.48 2.54 -7.03
CA LYS A 37 11.36 2.20 -8.15
C LYS A 37 11.46 3.31 -9.19
N ALA A 38 10.35 3.99 -9.48
CA ALA A 38 10.33 5.09 -10.44
C ALA A 38 11.16 6.28 -9.94
N TYR A 39 11.08 6.58 -8.64
CA TYR A 39 11.89 7.62 -8.01
C TYR A 39 13.38 7.27 -7.99
N ILE A 40 13.76 6.03 -7.65
CA ILE A 40 15.16 5.56 -7.71
C ILE A 40 15.74 5.67 -9.13
N LYS A 41 14.90 5.48 -10.15
CA LYS A 41 15.27 5.59 -11.57
C LYS A 41 15.16 7.02 -12.12
N ASP A 42 14.96 8.01 -11.26
CA ASP A 42 14.86 9.43 -11.63
C ASP A 42 13.77 9.70 -12.70
N CYS A 43 12.69 8.91 -12.67
CA CYS A 43 11.58 9.02 -13.62
C CYS A 43 10.46 9.94 -13.13
N VAL A 44 10.54 10.42 -11.88
CA VAL A 44 9.51 11.23 -11.21
C VAL A 44 10.23 12.30 -10.40
N SER A 45 9.77 13.55 -10.49
CA SER A 45 10.38 14.63 -9.72
C SER A 45 10.18 14.45 -8.21
N PRO A 46 11.04 15.04 -7.36
CA PRO A 46 10.88 14.96 -5.90
C PRO A 46 9.51 15.43 -5.38
N ASN A 47 8.94 16.48 -5.97
CA ASN A 47 7.65 17.02 -5.55
C ASN A 47 6.50 16.07 -5.90
N GLU A 48 6.46 15.56 -7.15
CA GLU A 48 5.44 14.60 -7.59
C GLU A 48 5.52 13.31 -6.78
N TYR A 49 6.74 12.79 -6.57
CA TYR A 49 6.98 11.62 -5.73
C TYR A 49 6.46 11.84 -4.32
N THR A 50 6.83 12.96 -3.68
CA THR A 50 6.45 13.23 -2.29
C THR A 50 4.93 13.28 -2.16
N ALA A 51 4.25 14.02 -3.05
CA ALA A 51 2.80 14.11 -3.04
C ALA A 51 2.13 12.74 -3.25
N ALA A 52 2.59 11.96 -4.22
CA ALA A 52 2.05 10.64 -4.52
C ALA A 52 2.29 9.63 -3.40
N CYS A 53 3.51 9.60 -2.84
CA CYS A 53 3.90 8.73 -1.75
C CYS A 53 3.07 9.02 -0.49
N SER A 54 2.92 10.30 -0.11
CA SER A 54 2.08 10.71 1.02
C SER A 54 0.63 10.27 0.86
N ARG A 55 0.03 10.41 -0.34
CA ARG A 55 -1.34 9.92 -0.61
C ARG A 55 -1.43 8.40 -0.50
N LEU A 56 -0.48 7.67 -1.07
CA LEU A 56 -0.45 6.20 -1.02
C LEU A 56 -0.29 5.68 0.40
N LEU A 57 0.50 6.33 1.27
CA LEU A 57 0.64 5.95 2.68
C LEU A 57 -0.67 6.13 3.47
N VAL A 58 -1.43 7.20 3.18
CA VAL A 58 -2.76 7.40 3.76
C VAL A 58 -3.75 6.33 3.27
N GLN A 59 -3.77 6.06 1.96
CA GLN A 59 -4.61 5.02 1.37
C GLN A 59 -4.26 3.63 1.91
N PHE A 60 -2.97 3.33 2.08
CA PHE A 60 -2.48 2.10 2.70
C PHE A 60 -3.03 1.92 4.10
N LYS A 61 -2.97 2.95 4.96
CA LYS A 61 -3.51 2.90 6.32
C LYS A 61 -5.02 2.60 6.32
N ALA A 62 -5.77 3.22 5.41
CA ALA A 62 -7.20 2.96 5.27
C ALA A 62 -7.48 1.53 4.76
N ALA A 63 -6.77 1.07 3.73
CA ALA A 63 -6.92 -0.27 3.16
C ALA A 63 -6.54 -1.37 4.18
N LEU A 64 -5.45 -1.18 4.92
CA LEU A 64 -5.02 -2.12 5.95
C LEU A 64 -6.09 -2.26 7.04
N LYS A 65 -6.70 -1.15 7.47
CA LYS A 65 -7.78 -1.16 8.45
C LYS A 65 -9.02 -1.93 7.98
N GLN A 66 -9.31 -1.94 6.67
CA GLN A 66 -10.42 -2.71 6.09
C GLN A 66 -10.13 -4.22 5.98
N VAL A 67 -8.85 -4.60 5.93
CA VAL A 67 -8.42 -6.00 5.80
C VAL A 67 -8.07 -6.63 7.16
N GLN A 68 -7.68 -5.81 8.15
CA GLN A 68 -7.33 -6.26 9.49
C GLN A 68 -8.49 -7.03 10.14
N GLY A 69 -8.16 -8.20 10.68
CA GLY A 69 -9.14 -9.07 11.32
C GLY A 69 -8.49 -10.38 11.80
N SER A 70 -9.31 -11.41 12.04
CA SER A 70 -8.83 -12.69 12.56
C SER A 70 -7.85 -13.43 11.64
N GLU A 71 -7.91 -13.19 10.33
CA GLU A 71 -7.05 -13.89 9.35
C GLU A 71 -5.79 -13.11 8.92
N ILE A 72 -5.79 -11.79 9.09
CA ILE A 72 -4.68 -10.90 8.71
C ILE A 72 -4.45 -9.95 9.88
N SER A 73 -3.40 -10.23 10.66
CA SER A 73 -3.08 -9.47 11.87
C SER A 73 -2.18 -8.25 11.58
N SER A 74 -1.34 -8.36 10.54
CA SER A 74 -0.34 -7.37 10.17
C SER A 74 -0.13 -7.31 8.67
N ILE A 75 0.52 -6.26 8.20
CA ILE A 75 0.94 -6.15 6.79
C ILE A 75 1.97 -7.23 6.43
N ASP A 76 2.86 -7.62 7.35
CA ASP A 76 3.83 -8.69 7.11
C ASP A 76 3.16 -10.04 6.87
N ASP A 77 2.10 -10.35 7.63
CA ASP A 77 1.32 -11.57 7.41
C ASP A 77 0.61 -11.55 6.06
N PHE A 78 0.05 -10.40 5.68
CA PHE A 78 -0.58 -10.22 4.37
C PHE A 78 0.43 -10.46 3.24
N CYS A 79 1.61 -9.84 3.33
CA CYS A 79 2.66 -9.98 2.34
C CYS A 79 3.14 -11.44 2.23
N ARG A 80 3.31 -12.13 3.36
CA ARG A 80 3.69 -13.55 3.37
C ARG A 80 2.61 -14.42 2.71
N ARG A 81 1.33 -14.21 3.05
CA ARG A 81 0.21 -15.01 2.54
C ARG A 81 0.02 -14.88 1.04
N PHE A 82 0.14 -13.67 0.50
CA PHE A 82 -0.07 -13.38 -0.92
C PHE A 82 1.23 -13.29 -1.73
N ARG A 83 2.37 -13.66 -1.13
CA ARG A 83 3.71 -13.62 -1.73
C ARG A 83 4.05 -12.24 -2.33
N LEU A 84 3.72 -11.20 -1.59
CA LEU A 84 3.90 -9.83 -2.00
C LEU A 84 5.31 -9.35 -1.64
N ASP A 85 6.25 -9.55 -2.56
CA ASP A 85 7.62 -9.08 -2.41
C ASP A 85 7.76 -7.60 -2.83
N CYS A 86 7.76 -6.72 -1.82
CA CYS A 86 7.77 -5.25 -1.97
C CYS A 86 8.66 -4.55 -0.91
N PRO A 87 9.97 -4.83 -0.86
CA PRO A 87 10.85 -4.36 0.22
C PRO A 87 10.92 -2.83 0.32
N LEU A 88 10.82 -2.09 -0.80
CA LEU A 88 10.88 -0.62 -0.78
C LEU A 88 9.60 -0.03 -0.19
N ALA A 89 8.44 -0.57 -0.58
CA ALA A 89 7.17 -0.19 0.01
C ALA A 89 7.14 -0.45 1.52
N MET A 90 7.67 -1.60 1.96
CA MET A 90 7.72 -1.95 3.38
C MET A 90 8.56 -0.96 4.19
N GLU A 91 9.71 -0.51 3.68
CA GLU A 91 10.51 0.52 4.33
C GLU A 91 9.76 1.87 4.44
N ARG A 92 9.03 2.26 3.39
CA ARG A 92 8.21 3.48 3.44
C ARG A 92 7.04 3.38 4.43
N ILE A 93 6.39 2.22 4.48
CA ILE A 93 5.31 1.94 5.42
C ILE A 93 5.83 1.98 6.86
N LYS A 94 7.01 1.40 7.11
CA LYS A 94 7.65 1.38 8.43
C LYS A 94 8.03 2.78 8.92
N GLU A 95 8.55 3.61 8.02
CA GLU A 95 8.91 5.00 8.32
C GLU A 95 7.69 5.95 8.36
N ASP A 96 6.57 5.55 7.77
CA ASP A 96 5.34 6.34 7.58
C ASP A 96 5.58 7.72 6.94
N ARG A 97 6.56 7.81 6.02
CA ARG A 97 6.89 9.03 5.29
C ARG A 97 7.64 8.79 3.97
N PRO A 98 7.52 9.70 2.98
CA PRO A 98 8.34 9.68 1.76
C PRO A 98 9.84 9.79 2.07
N ILE A 99 10.69 9.20 1.23
CA ILE A 99 12.17 9.22 1.43
C ILE A 99 12.78 10.63 1.38
N THR A 100 12.08 11.56 0.73
CA THR A 100 12.46 12.98 0.59
C THR A 100 12.31 13.77 1.88
N ILE A 101 11.50 13.31 2.83
CA ILE A 101 11.24 14.04 4.07
C ILE A 101 12.08 13.47 5.22
N LYS A 102 12.92 14.32 5.80
CA LYS A 102 13.73 14.01 6.99
C LYS A 102 12.98 14.39 8.27
N ASP A 103 13.41 13.81 9.40
CA ASP A 103 12.79 14.05 10.71
C ASP A 103 13.08 15.46 11.25
N ASP A 104 12.28 16.44 10.85
CA ASP A 104 12.39 17.83 11.33
C ASP A 104 11.46 18.11 12.53
N LYS A 105 11.53 17.25 13.56
CA LYS A 105 11.00 17.48 14.92
C LYS A 105 9.64 18.21 14.99
N GLY A 106 8.66 17.78 14.19
CA GLY A 106 7.27 18.26 14.25
C GLY A 106 6.74 19.03 13.04
N ASN A 107 7.55 19.35 12.03
CA ASN A 107 7.09 20.06 10.82
C ASN A 107 6.64 19.16 9.66
N LEU A 108 6.70 17.82 9.81
CA LEU A 108 6.35 16.84 8.77
C LEU A 108 5.00 17.12 8.09
N ASN A 109 3.93 17.26 8.89
CA ASN A 109 2.58 17.46 8.38
C ASN A 109 2.44 18.76 7.59
N ARG A 110 3.18 19.81 7.99
CA ARG A 110 3.21 21.09 7.30
C ARG A 110 3.92 20.97 5.94
N CYS A 111 5.09 20.36 5.91
CA CYS A 111 5.84 20.14 4.66
C CYS A 111 5.03 19.31 3.65
N ILE A 112 4.31 18.29 4.12
CA ILE A 112 3.43 17.48 3.26
C ILE A 112 2.26 18.32 2.75
N ALA A 113 1.61 19.10 3.62
CA ALA A 113 0.49 19.94 3.23
C ALA A 113 0.88 20.95 2.14
N ASP A 114 2.03 21.60 2.25
CA ASP A 114 2.50 22.57 1.26
C ASP A 114 2.73 21.94 -0.12
N ILE A 115 3.16 20.68 -0.17
CA ILE A 115 3.42 19.94 -1.41
C ILE A 115 2.13 19.38 -2.02
N VAL A 116 1.19 18.92 -1.20
CA VAL A 116 -0.04 18.26 -1.66
C VAL A 116 -1.15 19.25 -2.03
N SER A 117 -1.05 20.51 -1.59
CA SER A 117 -2.08 21.54 -1.83
C SER A 117 -2.03 22.20 -3.22
N VAL A 118 -1.19 21.71 -4.14
CA VAL A 118 -1.06 22.22 -5.52
C VAL A 118 -2.02 21.49 -6.46
#